data_AF-A0A956AN76-F1
#
_entry.id   AF-A0A956AN76-F1
#
_cell.length_a   1.000
_cell.length_b   1.000
_cell.length_c   1.000
_cell.angle_alpha   90.00
_cell.angle_beta   90.00
_cell.angle_gamma   90.00
#
_symmetry.space_group_name_H-M   'P 1'
#
loop_
_entity.id
_entity.type
_entity.pdbx_description
1 polymer ?
#
loop_
_entity_poly.entity_id
_entity_poly.type
_entity_poly.pdbx_seq_one_letter_code
_entity_poly.pdbx_strand_id
1 'polypeptide(L)'
;MQYKSSGWGRVALLGLLLTSVAQPVSAQDSGRASLLAARGHMEAGQEHYAAARYEAAAREFMLAYDARPFSAFLYNAAVALERYGTPGPAADMFQRYLDAEPGATDADEVRTKITRLRAEEAAAAAAANPPNPLNPDGTQNPDGTQNPDGTQNPDGTQNPDGTQNPDGTQNPTGTQVVHVTPPTTPPEDIKSLLSIQTEPEGAVVSVFRGATRVASAPSPFDHSLDEGDYRVTIQHPDYRTVEQNVHIGQGRVYVVIVEMSQGQFLGYLRVVTDPPDADVFVDNLEEGAVGRSPYGNVMPTGTHTVWVERPGYGRVEREVEIGLGEDVRVDIELERVSFGRVRILGNIAGAAVHVDGERVGQVPYEGDIEAGEHRITVGAEGMKDWSQTVTITQGQIIPIQVRLRPAMNRGGAWATATMGVLMIGGGVALGVLSNNLETDLRAARNAGTLSDDDPRLLRGRIYRIGANAAFGIGGLLGLLSIWYFLRDPLPDSEANVFEPRDWTVVPHFNFADRSGGAQLQVSF
;
A
#
# COMPACT_ATOMS: atom_id res chain seq x y z
N MET A 1 48.96 21.20 51.14
CA MET A 1 48.16 22.44 51.19
C MET A 1 46.70 22.09 51.47
N GLN A 2 45.94 23.05 51.98
CA GLN A 2 44.48 22.98 52.17
C GLN A 2 43.79 22.81 50.77
N TYR A 3 42.56 22.31 50.61
CA TYR A 3 41.32 22.78 51.24
C TYR A 3 40.23 21.68 51.35
N LYS A 4 39.13 22.00 52.03
CA LYS A 4 38.06 21.08 52.48
C LYS A 4 36.68 21.53 51.96
N SER A 5 35.65 20.67 52.10
CA SER A 5 34.20 20.97 51.93
C SER A 5 33.72 21.14 50.47
N SER A 6 32.47 20.91 50.08
CA SER A 6 31.31 20.20 50.68
C SER A 6 30.44 19.67 49.50
N GLY A 7 29.53 18.70 49.65
CA GLY A 7 28.27 18.82 50.37
C GLY A 7 27.31 17.67 50.02
N TRP A 8 26.29 17.46 50.83
CA TRP A 8 25.37 16.32 50.70
C TRP A 8 24.29 16.53 49.65
N GLY A 9 24.14 15.58 48.72
CA GLY A 9 22.94 15.41 47.91
C GLY A 9 22.11 14.24 48.43
N ARG A 10 21.01 14.51 49.13
CA ARG A 10 20.07 13.47 49.58
C ARG A 10 19.26 12.95 48.39
N VAL A 11 19.27 11.64 48.17
CA VAL A 11 18.36 10.97 47.23
C VAL A 11 16.93 11.06 47.78
N ALA A 12 16.11 11.91 47.16
CA ALA A 12 14.68 11.97 47.42
C ALA A 12 13.95 10.99 46.49
N LEU A 13 13.68 9.78 46.99
CA LEU A 13 12.79 8.82 46.34
C LEU A 13 11.34 9.31 46.47
N LEU A 14 10.86 10.08 45.48
CA LEU A 14 9.43 10.33 45.32
C LEU A 14 8.78 9.06 44.77
N GLY A 15 8.18 8.26 45.65
CA GLY A 15 7.24 7.22 45.25
C GLY A 15 5.96 7.86 44.74
N LEU A 16 5.83 8.01 43.41
CA LEU A 16 4.58 8.44 42.79
C LEU A 16 3.58 7.29 42.83
N LEU A 17 2.80 7.23 43.91
CA LEU A 17 1.73 6.26 44.07
C LEU A 17 0.55 6.65 43.16
N LEU A 18 0.65 6.24 41.89
CA LEU A 18 -0.46 6.24 40.93
C LEU A 18 -1.54 5.30 41.47
N THR A 19 -2.43 5.87 42.28
CA THR A 19 -3.70 5.25 42.62
C THR A 19 -4.56 5.32 41.37
N SER A 20 -4.54 4.24 40.59
CA SER A 20 -5.56 3.99 39.57
C SER A 20 -6.91 3.93 40.28
N VAL A 21 -7.65 5.04 40.28
CA VAL A 21 -9.05 5.05 40.65
C VAL A 21 -9.79 4.33 39.52
N ALA A 22 -9.84 3.01 39.63
CA ALA A 22 -10.73 2.21 38.80
C ALA A 22 -12.15 2.71 39.08
N GLN A 23 -12.78 3.33 38.08
CA GLN A 23 -14.18 3.70 38.20
C GLN A 23 -15.01 2.42 38.38
N PRO A 24 -16.07 2.45 39.21
CA PRO A 24 -16.84 1.26 39.46
C PRO A 24 -17.65 0.87 38.21
N VAL A 25 -17.39 -0.35 37.70
CA VAL A 25 -18.03 -0.99 36.54
C VAL A 25 -19.58 -0.88 36.55
N SER A 26 -20.19 -0.75 37.73
CA SER A 26 -21.65 -0.57 37.91
C SER A 26 -22.25 0.67 37.21
N ALA A 27 -21.46 1.71 36.93
CA ALA A 27 -21.97 2.90 36.22
C ALA A 27 -22.27 2.62 34.74
N GLN A 28 -21.44 1.81 34.09
CA GLN A 28 -21.58 1.46 32.67
C GLN A 28 -22.74 0.47 32.44
N ASP A 29 -22.89 -0.53 33.33
CA ASP A 29 -24.01 -1.49 33.30
C ASP A 29 -25.38 -0.81 33.50
N SER A 30 -25.48 0.16 34.40
CA SER A 30 -26.72 0.92 34.64
C SER A 30 -27.05 1.89 33.49
N GLY A 31 -26.03 2.49 32.86
CA GLY A 31 -26.18 3.23 31.60
C GLY A 31 -26.71 2.35 30.45
N ARG A 32 -26.18 1.13 30.31
CA ARG A 32 -26.64 0.16 29.30
C ARG A 32 -28.08 -0.32 29.55
N ALA A 33 -28.43 -0.59 30.81
CA ALA A 33 -29.77 -1.04 31.18
C ALA A 33 -30.85 0.03 30.90
N SER A 34 -30.59 1.29 31.26
CA SER A 34 -31.50 2.41 30.96
C SER A 34 -31.69 2.64 29.46
N LEU A 35 -30.62 2.54 28.67
CA LEU A 35 -30.69 2.67 27.20
C LEU A 35 -31.49 1.53 26.54
N LEU A 36 -31.36 0.29 27.03
CA LEU A 36 -32.16 -0.85 26.54
C LEU A 36 -33.65 -0.70 26.92
N ALA A 37 -33.97 -0.21 28.12
CA ALA A 37 -35.34 0.07 28.52
C ALA A 37 -35.97 1.19 27.65
N ALA A 38 -35.24 2.29 27.43
CA ALA A 38 -35.68 3.37 26.56
C ALA A 38 -35.90 2.91 25.12
N ARG A 39 -35.06 2.01 24.60
CA ARG A 39 -35.26 1.37 23.30
C ARG A 39 -36.55 0.53 23.24
N GLY A 40 -36.84 -0.26 24.27
CA GLY A 40 -38.09 -1.04 24.33
C GLY A 40 -39.34 -0.17 24.29
N HIS A 41 -39.35 0.91 25.07
CA HIS A 41 -40.41 1.91 25.06
C HIS A 41 -40.51 2.67 23.72
N MET A 42 -39.39 2.97 23.07
CA MET A 42 -39.39 3.56 21.74
C MET A 42 -40.04 2.64 20.68
N GLU A 43 -39.67 1.36 20.68
CA GLU A 43 -40.23 0.36 19.75
C GLU A 43 -41.74 0.17 19.99
N ALA A 44 -42.20 0.12 21.26
CA ALA A 44 -43.62 0.07 21.61
C ALA A 44 -44.38 1.35 21.22
N GLY A 45 -43.77 2.53 21.42
CA GLY A 45 -44.31 3.82 21.01
C GLY A 45 -44.48 3.94 19.49
N GLN A 46 -43.51 3.45 18.71
CA GLN A 46 -43.65 3.33 17.26
C GLN A 46 -44.80 2.40 16.85
N GLU A 47 -44.94 1.23 17.47
CA GLU A 47 -46.03 0.30 17.16
C GLU A 47 -47.40 0.95 17.43
N HIS A 48 -47.56 1.63 18.57
CA HIS A 48 -48.76 2.39 18.89
C HIS A 48 -49.01 3.55 17.91
N TYR A 49 -47.98 4.27 17.48
CA TYR A 49 -48.09 5.35 16.51
C TYR A 49 -48.53 4.84 15.13
N ALA A 50 -47.91 3.76 14.64
CA ALA A 50 -48.26 3.11 13.39
C ALA A 50 -49.69 2.54 13.41
N ALA A 51 -50.17 2.08 14.57
CA ALA A 51 -51.55 1.65 14.80
C ALA A 51 -52.53 2.82 15.03
N ALA A 52 -52.12 4.08 14.82
CA ALA A 52 -52.87 5.31 15.07
C ALA A 52 -53.39 5.48 16.53
N ARG A 53 -52.77 4.79 17.49
CA ARG A 53 -53.07 4.88 18.94
C ARG A 53 -52.21 5.98 19.58
N TYR A 54 -52.36 7.20 19.08
CA TYR A 54 -51.43 8.30 19.35
C TYR A 54 -51.25 8.66 20.83
N GLU A 55 -52.31 8.60 21.65
CA GLU A 55 -52.20 8.81 23.11
C GLU A 55 -51.31 7.74 23.78
N ALA A 56 -51.44 6.49 23.36
CA ALA A 56 -50.62 5.40 23.88
C ALA A 56 -49.16 5.53 23.40
N ALA A 57 -48.95 5.94 22.15
CA ALA A 57 -47.62 6.25 21.62
C ALA A 57 -46.93 7.38 22.41
N ALA A 58 -47.65 8.47 22.70
CA ALA A 58 -47.13 9.58 23.51
C ALA A 58 -46.72 9.13 24.91
N ARG A 59 -47.49 8.24 25.55
CA ARG A 59 -47.11 7.63 26.84
C ARG A 59 -45.84 6.78 26.75
N GLU A 60 -45.73 5.91 25.75
CA GLU A 60 -44.54 5.08 25.57
C GLU A 60 -43.29 5.93 25.26
N PHE A 61 -43.39 6.96 24.43
CA PHE A 61 -42.27 7.89 24.22
C PHE A 61 -41.89 8.65 25.51
N MET A 62 -42.86 9.01 26.35
CA MET A 62 -42.55 9.58 27.67
C MET A 62 -41.90 8.56 28.62
N LEU A 63 -42.30 7.28 28.60
CA LEU A 63 -41.62 6.22 29.36
C LEU A 63 -40.18 5.99 28.85
N ALA A 64 -39.95 6.13 27.54
CA ALA A 64 -38.59 6.12 26.98
C ALA A 64 -37.75 7.30 27.51
N TYR A 65 -38.34 8.50 27.58
CA TYR A 65 -37.70 9.68 28.18
C TYR A 65 -37.40 9.51 29.67
N ASP A 66 -38.34 8.96 30.44
CA ASP A 66 -38.16 8.73 31.88
C ASP A 66 -37.11 7.65 32.15
N ALA A 67 -37.00 6.65 31.28
CA ALA A 67 -35.92 5.66 31.32
C ALA A 67 -34.55 6.26 30.95
N ARG A 68 -34.50 7.13 29.93
CA ARG A 68 -33.28 7.81 29.49
C ARG A 68 -33.64 9.15 28.81
N PRO A 69 -33.30 10.32 29.41
CA PRO A 69 -33.86 11.60 28.98
C PRO A 69 -33.19 12.15 27.72
N PHE A 70 -33.70 11.73 26.56
CA PHE A 70 -33.29 12.23 25.26
C PHE A 70 -34.39 13.02 24.55
N SER A 71 -33.97 14.12 23.94
CA SER A 71 -34.76 15.07 23.15
C SER A 71 -35.65 14.42 22.08
N ALA A 72 -35.16 13.42 21.32
CA ALA A 72 -35.97 12.67 20.34
C ALA A 72 -37.28 12.14 20.93
N PHE A 73 -37.27 11.65 22.17
CA PHE A 73 -38.48 11.13 22.81
C PHE A 73 -39.50 12.23 23.12
N LEU A 74 -39.05 13.45 23.45
CA LEU A 74 -39.93 14.62 23.61
C LEU A 74 -40.55 15.05 22.28
N TYR A 75 -39.75 15.08 21.20
CA TYR A 75 -40.24 15.36 19.85
C TYR A 75 -41.30 14.36 19.43
N ASN A 76 -41.02 13.06 19.59
CA ASN A 76 -41.93 11.99 19.18
C ASN A 76 -43.21 11.96 20.03
N ALA A 77 -43.13 12.26 21.32
CA ALA A 77 -44.29 12.47 22.18
C ALA A 77 -45.11 13.69 21.72
N ALA A 78 -44.47 14.79 21.35
CA ALA A 78 -45.15 15.98 20.82
C ALA A 78 -45.90 15.70 19.52
N VAL A 79 -45.25 15.04 18.55
CA VAL A 79 -45.86 14.61 17.28
C VAL A 79 -47.03 13.65 17.50
N ALA A 80 -46.93 12.74 18.47
CA ALA A 80 -48.04 11.88 18.86
C ALA A 80 -49.21 12.67 19.47
N LEU A 81 -48.96 13.59 20.41
CA LEU A 81 -50.00 14.44 21.02
C LEU A 81 -50.66 15.40 20.01
N GLU A 82 -49.91 15.90 19.04
CA GLU A 82 -50.42 16.68 17.92
C GLU A 82 -51.40 15.85 17.09
N ARG A 83 -51.00 14.63 16.70
CA ARG A 83 -51.84 13.70 15.92
C ARG A 83 -53.04 13.16 16.69
N TYR A 84 -53.00 13.16 18.02
CA TYR A 84 -54.14 12.87 18.89
C TYR A 84 -55.15 14.03 18.96
N GLY A 85 -54.76 15.26 18.59
CA GLY A 85 -55.62 16.44 18.64
C GLY A 85 -55.57 17.20 19.97
N THR A 86 -54.47 17.09 20.72
CA THR A 86 -54.25 17.82 21.98
C THR A 86 -53.17 18.91 21.82
N PRO A 87 -53.51 20.11 21.29
CA PRO A 87 -52.50 21.07 20.83
C PRO A 87 -51.68 21.71 21.96
N GLY A 88 -52.26 21.98 23.13
CA GLY A 88 -51.54 22.50 24.30
C GLY A 88 -50.43 21.57 24.78
N PRO A 89 -50.75 20.30 25.16
CA PRO A 89 -49.75 19.30 25.52
C PRO A 89 -48.69 19.03 24.44
N ALA A 90 -49.08 19.08 23.15
CA ALA A 90 -48.12 18.96 22.05
C ALA A 90 -47.13 20.15 22.01
N ALA A 91 -47.63 21.37 22.15
CA ALA A 91 -46.81 22.58 22.22
C ALA A 91 -45.88 22.58 23.44
N ASP A 92 -46.32 22.07 24.59
CA ASP A 92 -45.48 21.89 25.79
C ASP A 92 -44.30 20.93 25.53
N MET A 93 -44.55 19.79 24.86
CA MET A 93 -43.49 18.81 24.56
C MET A 93 -42.52 19.32 23.50
N PHE A 94 -43.00 20.02 22.47
CA PHE A 94 -42.12 20.69 21.49
C PHE A 94 -41.29 21.81 22.11
N GLN A 95 -41.83 22.55 23.10
CA GLN A 95 -41.03 23.54 23.83
C GLN A 95 -39.91 22.84 24.63
N ARG A 96 -40.23 21.77 25.36
CA ARG A 96 -39.20 20.97 26.07
C ARG A 96 -38.15 20.37 25.14
N TYR A 97 -38.52 20.01 23.91
CA TYR A 97 -37.57 19.58 22.88
C TYR A 97 -36.57 20.70 22.54
N LEU A 98 -37.06 21.92 22.26
CA LEU A 98 -36.20 23.09 21.98
C LEU A 98 -35.36 23.54 23.17
N ASP A 99 -35.88 23.39 24.39
CA ASP A 99 -35.13 23.70 25.61
C ASP A 99 -33.97 22.70 25.83
N ALA A 100 -34.14 21.44 25.41
CA ALA A 100 -33.12 20.39 25.45
C ALA A 100 -32.12 20.47 24.28
N GLU A 101 -32.57 20.83 23.08
CA GLU A 101 -31.71 21.04 21.89
C GLU A 101 -31.92 22.43 21.25
N PRO A 102 -31.40 23.52 21.85
CA PRO A 102 -31.57 24.88 21.30
C PRO A 102 -30.98 25.08 19.89
N GLY A 103 -30.02 24.22 19.51
CA GLY A 103 -29.34 24.18 18.22
C GLY A 103 -29.82 23.07 17.27
N ALA A 104 -30.99 22.46 17.51
CA ALA A 104 -31.58 21.48 16.60
C ALA A 104 -31.73 22.05 15.17
N THR A 105 -31.49 21.22 14.14
CA THR A 105 -31.50 21.68 12.73
C THR A 105 -32.89 22.10 12.25
N ASP A 106 -33.95 21.59 12.87
CA ASP A 106 -35.36 21.88 12.65
C ASP A 106 -35.96 22.88 13.66
N ALA A 107 -35.12 23.55 14.47
CA ALA A 107 -35.61 24.40 15.56
C ALA A 107 -36.58 25.52 15.12
N ASP A 108 -36.38 26.10 13.92
CA ASP A 108 -37.30 27.13 13.38
C ASP A 108 -38.64 26.55 12.90
N GLU A 109 -38.64 25.31 12.42
CA GLU A 109 -39.87 24.59 12.09
C GLU A 109 -40.65 24.26 13.37
N VAL A 110 -39.97 23.78 14.41
CA VAL A 110 -40.59 23.46 15.70
C VAL A 110 -41.14 24.73 16.37
N ARG A 111 -40.43 25.87 16.34
CA ARG A 111 -40.97 27.18 16.79
C ARG A 111 -42.25 27.57 16.04
N THR A 112 -42.33 27.23 14.76
CA THR A 112 -43.54 27.45 13.94
C THR A 112 -44.66 26.49 14.34
N LYS A 113 -44.37 25.20 14.55
CA LYS A 113 -45.32 24.19 15.08
C LYS A 113 -45.90 24.63 16.43
N ILE A 114 -45.06 25.02 17.40
CA ILE A 114 -45.48 25.54 18.72
C ILE A 114 -46.43 26.74 18.56
N THR A 115 -46.05 27.73 17.74
CA THR A 115 -46.84 28.96 17.53
C THR A 115 -48.24 28.65 17.00
N ARG A 116 -48.34 27.73 16.02
CA ARG A 116 -49.62 27.26 15.48
C ARG A 116 -50.45 26.52 16.54
N LEU A 117 -49.85 25.55 17.23
CA LEU A 117 -50.53 24.73 18.24
C LEU A 117 -51.09 25.60 19.40
N ARG A 118 -50.35 26.63 19.85
CA ARG A 118 -50.86 27.59 20.83
C ARG A 118 -52.04 28.42 20.33
N ALA A 119 -52.07 28.77 19.04
CA ALA A 119 -53.22 29.44 18.45
C ALA A 119 -54.45 28.52 18.34
N GLU A 120 -54.25 27.24 18.04
CA GLU A 120 -55.30 26.21 18.04
C GLU A 120 -55.86 25.97 19.45
N GLU A 121 -55.00 25.89 20.46
CA GLU A 121 -55.37 25.82 21.89
C GLU A 121 -56.23 27.02 22.31
N ALA A 122 -55.79 28.24 21.99
CA ALA A 122 -56.54 29.46 22.29
C ALA A 122 -57.88 29.55 21.55
N ALA A 123 -57.94 29.11 20.28
CA ALA A 123 -59.17 29.07 19.50
C ALA A 123 -60.18 28.05 20.06
N ALA A 124 -59.71 26.87 20.49
CA ALA A 124 -60.55 25.86 21.13
C ALA A 124 -61.10 26.37 22.48
N ALA A 125 -60.27 27.04 23.29
CA ALA A 125 -60.71 27.66 24.55
C ALA A 125 -61.76 28.77 24.34
N ALA A 126 -61.61 29.59 23.30
CA ALA A 126 -62.59 30.62 22.93
C ALA A 126 -63.90 30.04 22.37
N ALA A 127 -63.83 28.92 21.63
CA ALA A 127 -65.02 28.20 21.16
C ALA A 127 -65.80 27.54 22.31
N ALA A 128 -65.11 27.07 23.35
CA ALA A 128 -65.72 26.54 24.56
C ALA A 128 -66.38 27.62 25.46
N ASN A 129 -65.92 28.86 25.38
CA ASN A 129 -66.43 30.01 26.14
C ASN A 129 -66.72 31.21 25.21
N PRO A 130 -67.82 31.18 24.42
CA PRO A 130 -68.14 32.27 23.52
C PRO A 130 -68.41 33.58 24.30
N PRO A 131 -67.93 34.74 23.83
CA PRO A 131 -68.21 36.02 24.49
C PRO A 131 -69.72 36.30 24.53
N ASN A 132 -70.23 36.64 25.72
CA ASN A 132 -71.61 37.10 25.89
C ASN A 132 -71.81 38.40 25.09
N PRO A 133 -72.79 38.50 24.16
CA PRO A 133 -72.94 39.69 23.33
C PRO A 133 -73.29 40.92 24.17
N LEU A 134 -72.46 41.95 24.06
CA LEU A 134 -72.64 43.22 24.76
C LEU A 134 -73.92 43.93 24.30
N ASN A 135 -74.76 44.26 25.27
CA ASN A 135 -75.99 45.03 25.09
C ASN A 135 -75.65 46.49 24.70
N PRO A 136 -76.12 47.02 23.56
CA PRO A 136 -75.82 48.38 23.15
C PRO A 136 -76.91 49.36 23.62
N ASP A 137 -76.72 49.99 24.78
CA ASP A 137 -76.88 51.44 24.90
C ASP A 137 -76.39 51.98 26.26
N GLY A 138 -75.71 53.12 26.22
CA GLY A 138 -75.24 53.82 27.40
C GLY A 138 -75.88 55.20 27.51
N THR A 139 -76.93 55.34 28.32
CA THR A 139 -77.53 56.64 28.68
C THR A 139 -77.63 56.84 30.19
N GLN A 140 -76.61 57.50 30.72
CA GLN A 140 -76.65 58.48 31.82
C GLN A 140 -77.47 58.23 33.11
N ASN A 141 -76.69 58.21 34.21
CA ASN A 141 -76.94 58.93 35.48
C ASN A 141 -77.83 58.24 36.57
N PRO A 142 -77.82 58.71 37.84
CA PRO A 142 -76.83 58.15 38.79
C PRO A 142 -77.40 57.84 40.20
N ASP A 143 -76.48 57.44 41.09
CA ASP A 143 -76.59 57.49 42.55
C ASP A 143 -77.53 56.45 43.20
N GLY A 144 -77.27 56.08 44.46
CA GLY A 144 -78.09 55.11 45.20
C GLY A 144 -77.31 54.02 45.93
N THR A 145 -77.26 54.17 47.25
CA THR A 145 -76.64 53.30 48.24
C THR A 145 -77.38 51.98 48.51
N GLN A 146 -76.70 51.09 49.27
CA GLN A 146 -77.21 50.02 50.16
C GLN A 146 -77.36 48.56 49.66
N ASN A 147 -76.65 47.69 50.39
CA ASN A 147 -76.88 46.26 50.67
C ASN A 147 -78.22 46.07 51.45
N PRO A 148 -78.80 44.86 51.71
CA PRO A 148 -78.13 43.55 51.81
C PRO A 148 -78.94 42.28 51.38
N ASP A 149 -78.31 41.11 51.62
CA ASP A 149 -78.83 39.77 51.99
C ASP A 149 -80.12 39.17 51.39
N GLY A 150 -80.06 37.86 51.06
CA GLY A 150 -81.27 37.12 50.62
C GLY A 150 -81.09 35.66 50.17
N THR A 151 -80.59 34.79 51.06
CA THR A 151 -80.93 33.36 51.24
C THR A 151 -81.63 32.49 50.14
N GLN A 152 -81.15 31.24 50.11
CA GLN A 152 -81.89 29.95 49.96
C GLN A 152 -82.02 29.26 48.58
N ASN A 153 -81.60 27.98 48.63
CA ASN A 153 -81.87 26.88 47.71
C ASN A 153 -83.36 26.45 47.82
N PRO A 154 -83.94 25.70 46.85
CA PRO A 154 -83.89 24.24 47.05
C PRO A 154 -83.84 23.36 45.78
N ASP A 155 -83.61 22.08 46.11
CA ASP A 155 -83.48 20.85 45.32
C ASP A 155 -84.68 20.47 44.40
N GLY A 156 -84.46 19.58 43.43
CA GLY A 156 -85.47 19.12 42.48
C GLY A 156 -85.03 17.95 41.58
N THR A 157 -85.37 16.72 42.00
CA THR A 157 -85.08 15.47 41.26
C THR A 157 -86.17 15.14 40.21
N GLN A 158 -85.78 14.53 39.08
CA GLN A 158 -86.25 13.20 38.61
C GLN A 158 -85.96 12.92 37.11
N ASN A 159 -85.71 11.64 36.81
CA ASN A 159 -85.69 11.00 35.49
C ASN A 159 -87.04 10.22 35.33
N PRO A 160 -87.59 9.90 34.13
CA PRO A 160 -87.08 8.71 33.42
C PRO A 160 -87.27 8.62 31.86
N ASP A 161 -86.39 7.81 31.25
CA ASP A 161 -86.56 6.78 30.18
C ASP A 161 -87.64 6.88 29.07
N GLY A 162 -87.33 6.45 27.82
CA GLY A 162 -88.39 6.43 26.78
C GLY A 162 -88.23 6.05 25.29
N THR A 163 -87.18 5.36 24.82
CA THR A 163 -87.20 4.46 23.61
C THR A 163 -87.35 4.97 22.13
N GLN A 164 -86.80 4.13 21.24
CA GLN A 164 -87.10 3.85 19.82
C GLN A 164 -86.30 4.52 18.68
N ASN A 165 -85.71 3.62 17.88
CA ASN A 165 -85.13 3.82 16.54
C ASN A 165 -86.05 3.08 15.54
N PRO A 166 -86.15 3.48 14.26
CA PRO A 166 -85.67 2.55 13.23
C PRO A 166 -84.99 3.18 12.00
N ASP A 167 -84.29 2.31 11.28
CA ASP A 167 -83.43 2.56 10.12
C ASP A 167 -84.20 2.57 8.76
N GLY A 168 -83.63 3.14 7.68
CA GLY A 168 -84.15 2.89 6.31
C GLY A 168 -83.97 3.93 5.18
N THR A 169 -82.94 3.73 4.35
CA THR A 169 -82.94 3.87 2.85
C THR A 169 -83.01 5.23 2.10
N GLN A 170 -81.83 5.69 1.65
CA GLN A 170 -81.39 6.02 0.26
C GLN A 170 -82.19 6.92 -0.74
N ASN A 171 -81.65 8.14 -0.96
CA ASN A 171 -81.20 8.82 -2.23
C ASN A 171 -81.96 8.65 -3.58
N PRO A 172 -82.17 9.73 -4.37
CA PRO A 172 -81.16 10.21 -5.37
C PRO A 172 -81.11 11.78 -5.49
N THR A 173 -80.28 12.50 -6.29
CA THR A 173 -79.37 12.22 -7.43
C THR A 173 -78.32 13.34 -7.65
N GLY A 174 -77.13 13.04 -8.22
CA GLY A 174 -76.26 13.89 -9.09
C GLY A 174 -75.79 15.29 -8.63
N THR A 175 -74.48 15.58 -8.51
CA THR A 175 -73.56 15.80 -9.65
C THR A 175 -72.11 16.07 -9.15
N GLN A 176 -71.10 15.73 -9.97
CA GLN A 176 -69.65 16.01 -9.83
C GLN A 176 -68.90 15.36 -8.66
N VAL A 177 -68.31 14.20 -8.97
CA VAL A 177 -67.22 13.60 -8.20
C VAL A 177 -65.90 14.25 -8.64
N VAL A 178 -65.30 15.10 -7.81
CA VAL A 178 -63.86 15.34 -7.89
C VAL A 178 -63.20 14.23 -7.09
N HIS A 179 -62.50 13.33 -7.77
CA HIS A 179 -61.72 12.29 -7.11
C HIS A 179 -60.44 12.92 -6.56
N VAL A 180 -60.54 13.53 -5.38
CA VAL A 180 -59.36 13.83 -4.57
C VAL A 180 -58.89 12.49 -4.02
N THR A 181 -57.93 11.86 -4.68
CA THR A 181 -57.11 10.83 -4.05
C THR A 181 -56.56 11.45 -2.76
N PRO A 182 -56.72 10.80 -1.58
CA PRO A 182 -56.05 11.29 -0.39
C PRO A 182 -54.56 11.37 -0.71
N PRO A 183 -53.85 12.45 -0.34
CA PRO A 183 -52.42 12.48 -0.54
C PRO A 183 -51.84 11.28 0.23
N THR A 184 -51.14 10.41 -0.48
CA THR A 184 -50.23 9.43 0.13
C THR A 184 -49.02 10.18 0.65
N THR A 185 -49.22 10.98 1.70
CA THR A 185 -48.13 11.52 2.51
C THR A 185 -47.48 10.34 3.23
N PRO A 186 -46.17 10.12 3.08
CA PRO A 186 -45.48 9.13 3.88
C PRO A 186 -45.55 9.57 5.37
N PRO A 187 -45.50 8.62 6.33
CA PRO A 187 -45.72 8.92 7.74
C PRO A 187 -44.42 9.39 8.42
N GLU A 188 -43.91 10.56 8.05
CA GLU A 188 -42.54 10.98 8.37
C GLU A 188 -42.54 12.19 9.31
N ASP A 189 -42.30 11.95 10.61
CA ASP A 189 -41.91 12.95 11.62
C ASP A 189 -41.58 12.25 12.98
N ILE A 190 -40.87 11.11 12.95
CA ILE A 190 -40.38 10.43 14.16
C ILE A 190 -38.86 10.37 14.15
N LYS A 191 -38.23 11.16 15.02
CA LYS A 191 -36.77 11.22 15.17
C LYS A 191 -36.24 9.91 15.77
N SER A 192 -35.10 9.49 15.24
CA SER A 192 -34.29 8.39 15.77
C SER A 192 -33.24 8.90 16.75
N LEU A 193 -32.66 7.98 17.50
CA LEU A 193 -31.59 8.22 18.45
C LEU A 193 -30.36 7.41 18.05
N LEU A 194 -29.21 8.08 17.96
CA LEU A 194 -27.91 7.44 17.84
C LEU A 194 -27.15 7.58 19.17
N SER A 195 -26.86 6.46 19.80
CA SER A 195 -26.01 6.33 20.98
C SER A 195 -24.73 5.58 20.62
N ILE A 196 -23.58 6.21 20.81
CA ILE A 196 -22.24 5.67 20.53
C ILE A 196 -21.45 5.67 21.83
N GLN A 197 -20.98 4.50 22.22
CA GLN A 197 -20.04 4.30 23.32
C GLN A 197 -18.72 3.79 22.76
N THR A 198 -17.60 4.18 23.38
CA THR A 198 -16.26 3.79 22.94
C THR A 198 -15.49 3.16 24.09
N GLU A 199 -14.69 2.15 23.76
CA GLU A 199 -13.68 1.62 24.67
C GLU A 199 -12.30 1.89 24.03
N PRO A 200 -11.44 2.71 24.64
CA PRO A 200 -11.64 3.44 25.89
C PRO A 200 -12.61 4.63 25.75
N GLU A 201 -13.02 5.15 26.90
CA GLU A 201 -13.76 6.42 27.02
C GLU A 201 -12.93 7.62 26.53
N GLY A 202 -13.59 8.76 26.28
CA GLY A 202 -12.92 10.03 25.97
C GLY A 202 -12.66 10.30 24.48
N ALA A 203 -13.05 9.39 23.59
CA ALA A 203 -13.06 9.66 22.15
C ALA A 203 -14.08 10.75 21.78
N VAL A 204 -13.77 11.60 20.80
CA VAL A 204 -14.70 12.59 20.22
C VAL A 204 -15.43 11.96 19.04
N VAL A 205 -16.75 11.92 19.11
CA VAL A 205 -17.64 11.49 18.03
C VAL A 205 -18.12 12.73 17.26
N SER A 206 -18.00 12.70 15.94
CA SER A 206 -18.53 13.70 15.01
C SER A 206 -19.45 13.03 13.99
N VAL A 207 -20.62 13.61 13.76
CA VAL A 207 -21.62 13.08 12.81
C VAL A 207 -21.82 14.09 11.68
N PHE A 208 -21.80 13.61 10.44
CA PHE A 208 -21.91 14.40 9.22
C PHE A 208 -23.06 13.90 8.34
N ARG A 209 -23.85 14.83 7.80
CA ARG A 209 -24.83 14.59 6.72
C ARG A 209 -24.27 15.26 5.46
N GLY A 210 -23.73 14.45 4.55
CA GLY A 210 -22.91 14.94 3.43
C GLY A 210 -21.66 15.68 3.94
N ALA A 211 -21.48 16.93 3.53
CA ALA A 211 -20.37 17.79 3.97
C ALA A 211 -20.63 18.53 5.31
N THR A 212 -21.89 18.57 5.77
CA THR A 212 -22.28 19.35 6.95
C THR A 212 -22.16 18.51 8.22
N ARG A 213 -21.41 19.01 9.21
CA ARG A 213 -21.36 18.39 10.55
C ARG A 213 -22.63 18.75 11.32
N VAL A 214 -23.43 17.74 11.65
CA VAL A 214 -24.70 17.92 12.39
C VAL A 214 -24.47 17.93 13.91
N ALA A 215 -23.52 17.13 14.40
CA ALA A 215 -23.20 17.03 15.82
C ALA A 215 -21.73 16.69 16.07
N SER A 216 -21.23 17.04 17.25
CA SER A 216 -19.89 16.67 17.74
C SER A 216 -19.83 16.75 19.25
N ALA A 217 -19.54 15.63 19.93
CA ALA A 217 -19.34 15.58 21.38
C ALA A 217 -18.46 14.38 21.77
N PRO A 218 -17.88 14.35 22.99
CA PRO A 218 -17.22 13.16 23.52
C PRO A 218 -18.16 11.95 23.64
N SER A 219 -17.57 10.77 23.63
CA SER A 219 -18.16 9.49 24.01
C SER A 219 -18.27 9.37 25.54
N PRO A 220 -19.40 8.88 26.11
CA PRO A 220 -20.62 8.44 25.44
C PRO A 220 -21.36 9.58 24.70
N PHE A 221 -21.62 9.36 23.42
CA PHE A 221 -22.25 10.31 22.52
C PHE A 221 -23.70 9.89 22.27
N ASP A 222 -24.65 10.77 22.59
CA ASP A 222 -26.07 10.56 22.36
C ASP A 222 -26.63 11.74 21.55
N HIS A 223 -27.29 11.48 20.41
CA HIS A 223 -27.88 12.55 19.58
C HIS A 223 -29.12 12.11 18.79
N SER A 224 -30.06 13.04 18.64
CA SER A 224 -31.28 12.88 17.85
C SER A 224 -30.99 13.09 16.36
N LEU A 225 -31.48 12.19 15.51
CA LEU A 225 -31.26 12.24 14.05
C LEU A 225 -32.58 11.96 13.32
N ASP A 226 -32.81 12.67 12.22
CA ASP A 226 -33.89 12.32 11.28
C ASP A 226 -33.44 11.15 10.39
N GLU A 227 -34.33 10.65 9.53
CA GLU A 227 -33.99 9.59 8.59
C GLU A 227 -32.92 10.01 7.57
N GLY A 228 -32.08 9.06 7.17
CA GLY A 228 -31.11 9.20 6.09
C GLY A 228 -29.72 8.65 6.41
N ASP A 229 -28.79 8.89 5.48
CA ASP A 229 -27.42 8.43 5.56
C ASP A 229 -26.50 9.45 6.23
N TYR A 230 -25.69 8.97 7.16
CA TYR A 230 -24.73 9.75 7.93
C TYR A 230 -23.34 9.12 7.89
N ARG A 231 -22.30 9.95 7.90
CA ARG A 231 -20.92 9.53 8.17
C ARG A 231 -20.56 9.88 9.60
N VAL A 232 -20.13 8.89 10.37
CA VAL A 232 -19.68 9.03 11.75
C VAL A 232 -18.16 8.92 11.78
N THR A 233 -17.51 9.85 12.47
CA THR A 233 -16.05 9.89 12.66
C THR A 233 -15.77 9.88 14.16
N ILE A 234 -14.93 8.96 14.64
CA ILE A 234 -14.63 8.77 16.06
C ILE A 234 -13.11 8.91 16.25
N GLN A 235 -12.68 9.94 16.97
CA GLN A 235 -11.28 10.32 17.14
C GLN A 235 -10.88 10.22 18.61
N HIS A 236 -9.74 9.62 18.93
CA HIS A 236 -9.19 9.58 20.29
C HIS A 236 -7.69 9.90 20.23
N PRO A 237 -7.10 10.64 21.20
CA PRO A 237 -5.70 11.05 21.14
C PRO A 237 -4.70 9.91 20.88
N ASP A 238 -4.85 8.78 21.57
CA ASP A 238 -3.90 7.66 21.53
C ASP A 238 -4.34 6.47 20.64
N TYR A 239 -5.44 6.57 19.90
CA TYR A 239 -6.04 5.45 19.15
C TYR A 239 -6.37 5.87 17.71
N ARG A 240 -6.45 4.90 16.78
CA ARG A 240 -6.77 5.21 15.38
C ARG A 240 -8.19 5.75 15.24
N THR A 241 -8.36 6.76 14.36
CA THR A 241 -9.68 7.30 14.01
C THR A 241 -10.50 6.23 13.28
N VAL A 242 -11.75 6.04 13.71
CA VAL A 242 -12.72 5.17 13.05
C VAL A 242 -13.67 6.03 12.22
N GLU A 243 -13.89 5.67 10.95
CA GLU A 243 -14.92 6.26 10.11
C GLU A 243 -15.92 5.20 9.64
N GLN A 244 -17.21 5.47 9.80
CA GLN A 244 -18.29 4.53 9.50
C GLN A 244 -19.47 5.26 8.86
N ASN A 245 -19.98 4.73 7.75
CA ASN A 245 -21.27 5.16 7.22
C ASN A 245 -22.40 4.40 7.93
N VAL A 246 -23.45 5.12 8.33
CA VAL A 246 -24.59 4.60 9.10
C VAL A 246 -25.89 5.10 8.46
N HIS A 247 -26.78 4.16 8.15
CA HIS A 247 -28.13 4.45 7.69
C HIS A 247 -29.10 4.49 8.87
N ILE A 248 -29.71 5.65 9.10
CA ILE A 248 -30.69 5.89 10.16
C ILE A 248 -32.09 5.85 9.53
N GLY A 249 -32.88 4.82 9.85
CA GLY A 249 -34.32 4.78 9.56
C GLY A 249 -35.12 5.36 10.72
N GLN A 250 -36.40 5.68 10.52
CA GLN A 250 -37.23 6.44 11.47
C GLN A 250 -37.49 5.75 12.82
N GLY A 251 -37.53 6.58 13.87
CA GLY A 251 -37.86 6.26 15.27
C GLY A 251 -37.16 5.06 15.91
N ARG A 252 -35.95 4.72 15.49
CA ARG A 252 -35.14 3.64 16.07
C ARG A 252 -34.12 4.17 17.07
N VAL A 253 -33.77 3.33 18.05
CA VAL A 253 -32.60 3.55 18.91
C VAL A 253 -31.43 2.71 18.41
N TYR A 254 -30.46 3.38 17.79
CA TYR A 254 -29.19 2.80 17.37
C TYR A 254 -28.20 2.85 18.53
N VAL A 255 -27.77 1.69 19.01
CA VAL A 255 -26.73 1.58 20.05
C VAL A 255 -25.50 0.95 19.41
N VAL A 256 -24.42 1.71 19.33
CA VAL A 256 -23.15 1.29 18.75
C VAL A 256 -22.09 1.31 19.86
N ILE A 257 -21.38 0.21 20.03
CA ILE A 257 -20.22 0.12 20.91
C ILE A 257 -19.00 -0.06 20.01
N VAL A 258 -18.03 0.84 20.13
CA VAL A 258 -16.82 0.88 19.30
C VAL A 258 -15.61 0.62 20.19
N GLU A 259 -15.12 -0.61 20.14
CA GLU A 259 -13.81 -0.96 20.68
C GLU A 259 -12.74 -0.37 19.75
N MET A 260 -12.05 0.67 20.22
CA MET A 260 -10.99 1.33 19.48
C MET A 260 -9.69 0.56 19.66
N SER A 261 -8.89 0.44 18.59
CA SER A 261 -7.58 -0.21 18.63
C SER A 261 -6.43 0.81 18.67
N GLN A 262 -5.46 0.60 19.56
CA GLN A 262 -4.12 1.22 19.47
C GLN A 262 -3.24 0.52 18.42
N GLY A 263 -3.58 -0.72 18.06
CA GLY A 263 -2.80 -1.57 17.17
C GLY A 263 -3.15 -1.43 15.69
N GLN A 264 -2.30 -2.01 14.84
CA GLN A 264 -2.65 -2.28 13.46
C GLN A 264 -3.81 -3.29 13.43
N PHE A 265 -4.84 -3.01 12.63
CA PHE A 265 -5.79 -4.04 12.23
C PHE A 265 -5.03 -5.09 11.41
N LEU A 266 -5.44 -6.35 11.51
CA LEU A 266 -4.72 -7.48 10.92
C LEU A 266 -5.61 -8.30 9.99
N GLY A 267 -5.03 -8.79 8.90
CA GLY A 267 -5.53 -9.88 8.06
C GLY A 267 -4.49 -11.00 7.96
N TYR A 268 -4.74 -12.01 7.13
CA TYR A 268 -3.83 -13.11 6.87
C TYR A 268 -3.46 -13.14 5.38
N LEU A 269 -2.16 -13.07 5.09
CA LEU A 269 -1.63 -13.20 3.73
C LEU A 269 -1.17 -14.63 3.50
N ARG A 270 -1.56 -15.23 2.38
CA ARG A 270 -1.08 -16.54 1.93
C ARG A 270 -0.56 -16.49 0.51
N VAL A 271 0.76 -16.60 0.35
CA VAL A 271 1.44 -16.61 -0.96
C VAL A 271 1.75 -18.04 -1.35
N VAL A 272 1.24 -18.48 -2.50
CA VAL A 272 1.53 -19.80 -3.09
C VAL A 272 2.06 -19.60 -4.50
N THR A 273 3.05 -20.40 -4.88
CA THR A 273 3.70 -20.26 -6.18
C THR A 273 3.75 -21.59 -6.91
N ASP A 274 3.68 -21.55 -8.24
CA ASP A 274 4.04 -22.66 -9.10
C ASP A 274 5.32 -22.31 -9.88
N PRO A 275 6.45 -23.02 -9.67
CA PRO A 275 6.64 -24.11 -8.71
C PRO A 275 6.83 -23.64 -7.24
N PRO A 276 6.62 -24.52 -6.23
CA PRO A 276 6.70 -24.22 -4.79
C PRO A 276 8.11 -24.37 -4.19
N ASP A 277 8.42 -23.70 -3.08
CA ASP A 277 9.78 -23.35 -2.58
C ASP A 277 10.42 -22.14 -3.32
N ALA A 278 9.64 -21.11 -3.62
CA ALA A 278 10.14 -19.79 -4.00
C ALA A 278 10.30 -18.90 -2.76
N ASP A 279 11.33 -18.06 -2.72
CA ASP A 279 11.56 -17.08 -1.66
C ASP A 279 10.54 -15.93 -1.78
N VAL A 280 9.92 -15.57 -0.64
CA VAL A 280 8.86 -14.57 -0.56
C VAL A 280 9.35 -13.37 0.25
N PHE A 281 9.11 -12.17 -0.26
CA PHE A 281 9.43 -10.89 0.36
C PHE A 281 8.16 -10.05 0.44
N VAL A 282 7.97 -9.28 1.50
CA VAL A 282 6.78 -8.44 1.68
C VAL A 282 7.21 -7.06 2.18
N ASP A 283 6.70 -6.01 1.52
CA ASP A 283 6.93 -4.57 1.71
C ASP A 283 8.39 -4.07 1.56
N ASN A 284 9.38 -4.85 1.99
CA ASN A 284 10.80 -4.54 1.81
C ASN A 284 11.58 -5.75 1.28
N LEU A 285 12.12 -5.59 0.06
CA LEU A 285 12.99 -6.56 -0.59
C LEU A 285 14.39 -6.65 0.05
N GLU A 286 14.90 -5.55 0.61
CA GLU A 286 16.28 -5.46 1.13
C GLU A 286 16.46 -6.14 2.51
N GLU A 287 15.38 -6.37 3.24
CA GLU A 287 15.39 -7.08 4.54
C GLU A 287 15.56 -8.60 4.39
N GLY A 288 15.52 -9.12 3.16
CA GLY A 288 15.62 -10.55 2.86
C GLY A 288 14.26 -11.25 2.85
N ALA A 289 14.27 -12.53 2.47
CA ALA A 289 13.04 -13.31 2.36
C ALA A 289 12.40 -13.55 3.74
N VAL A 290 11.12 -13.21 3.88
CA VAL A 290 10.32 -13.45 5.09
C VAL A 290 9.94 -14.94 5.24
N GLY A 291 10.04 -15.70 4.16
CA GLY A 291 9.81 -17.14 4.14
C GLY A 291 9.88 -17.71 2.73
N ARG A 292 9.43 -18.96 2.55
CA ARG A 292 9.29 -19.63 1.26
C ARG A 292 7.85 -20.05 1.00
N SER A 293 7.47 -20.11 -0.27
CA SER A 293 6.14 -20.53 -0.71
C SER A 293 5.92 -22.04 -0.51
N PRO A 294 4.76 -22.50 -0.03
CA PRO A 294 3.63 -21.72 0.49
C PRO A 294 3.97 -20.95 1.78
N TYR A 295 3.85 -19.63 1.73
CA TYR A 295 4.09 -18.71 2.85
C TYR A 295 2.74 -18.25 3.39
N GLY A 296 2.62 -18.13 4.71
CA GLY A 296 1.40 -17.69 5.37
C GLY A 296 1.71 -16.94 6.65
N ASN A 297 1.28 -15.69 6.76
CA ASN A 297 1.52 -14.87 7.95
C ASN A 297 0.40 -13.84 8.18
N VAL A 298 0.28 -13.39 9.43
CA VAL A 298 -0.62 -12.30 9.81
C VAL A 298 0.03 -10.98 9.42
N MET A 299 -0.67 -10.16 8.64
CA MET A 299 -0.21 -8.88 8.10
C MET A 299 -1.10 -7.74 8.57
N PRO A 300 -0.62 -6.48 8.61
CA PRO A 300 -1.48 -5.31 8.74
C PRO A 300 -2.56 -5.25 7.65
N THR A 301 -3.62 -4.48 7.88
CA THR A 301 -4.57 -4.13 6.82
C THR A 301 -4.04 -3.00 5.96
N GLY A 302 -4.28 -3.07 4.65
CA GLY A 302 -3.90 -2.08 3.66
C GLY A 302 -3.22 -2.71 2.45
N THR A 303 -2.60 -1.87 1.64
CA THR A 303 -1.81 -2.29 0.47
C THR A 303 -0.43 -2.76 0.89
N HIS A 304 -0.09 -3.99 0.47
CA HIS A 304 1.21 -4.62 0.65
C HIS A 304 1.81 -4.98 -0.71
N THR A 305 3.13 -4.89 -0.86
CA THR A 305 3.82 -5.36 -2.07
C THR A 305 4.53 -6.67 -1.78
N VAL A 306 4.18 -7.71 -2.53
CA VAL A 306 4.78 -9.05 -2.44
C VAL A 306 5.72 -9.25 -3.61
N TRP A 307 6.97 -9.57 -3.34
CA TRP A 307 7.89 -10.10 -4.35
C TRP A 307 8.11 -11.59 -4.14
N VAL A 308 8.26 -12.30 -5.25
CA VAL A 308 8.61 -13.72 -5.27
C VAL A 308 9.83 -13.92 -6.16
N GLU A 309 10.80 -14.67 -5.65
CA GLU A 309 12.02 -15.05 -6.37
C GLU A 309 12.24 -16.56 -6.30
N ARG A 310 12.75 -17.16 -7.37
CA ARG A 310 13.11 -18.58 -7.35
C ARG A 310 14.29 -18.90 -8.29
N PRO A 311 15.25 -19.74 -7.87
CA PRO A 311 16.31 -20.29 -8.72
C PRO A 311 15.89 -20.66 -10.15
N GLY A 312 16.30 -19.80 -11.09
CA GLY A 312 16.07 -19.95 -12.53
C GLY A 312 14.75 -19.39 -13.07
N TYR A 313 14.06 -18.53 -12.32
CA TYR A 313 12.79 -17.93 -12.69
C TYR A 313 12.85 -16.41 -12.60
N GLY A 314 12.00 -15.72 -13.37
CA GLY A 314 11.86 -14.28 -13.28
C GLY A 314 11.29 -13.88 -11.92
N ARG A 315 11.80 -12.79 -11.34
CA ARG A 315 11.15 -12.15 -10.19
C ARG A 315 9.75 -11.70 -10.60
N VAL A 316 8.76 -11.98 -9.76
CA VAL A 316 7.41 -11.43 -9.88
C VAL A 316 7.17 -10.43 -8.74
N GLU A 317 6.52 -9.31 -9.07
CA GLU A 317 6.03 -8.31 -8.13
C GLU A 317 4.50 -8.28 -8.18
N ARG A 318 3.85 -8.20 -7.00
CA ARG A 318 2.40 -8.23 -6.88
C ARG A 318 1.95 -7.29 -5.76
N GLU A 319 1.14 -6.29 -6.11
CA GLU A 319 0.42 -5.49 -5.13
C GLU A 319 -0.82 -6.25 -4.61
N VAL A 320 -1.07 -6.20 -3.31
CA VAL A 320 -2.09 -6.99 -2.60
C VAL A 320 -2.76 -6.10 -1.55
N GLU A 321 -4.07 -5.92 -1.62
CA GLU A 321 -4.84 -5.24 -0.57
C GLU A 321 -5.36 -6.28 0.45
N ILE A 322 -5.19 -5.99 1.75
CA ILE A 322 -5.58 -6.88 2.86
C ILE A 322 -6.62 -6.19 3.74
N GLY A 323 -7.84 -6.74 3.78
CA GLY A 323 -8.93 -6.29 4.64
C GLY A 323 -8.85 -6.81 6.08
N LEU A 324 -9.67 -6.22 6.96
CA LEU A 324 -9.77 -6.59 8.37
C LEU A 324 -10.26 -8.05 8.53
N GLY A 325 -9.41 -8.91 9.09
CA GLY A 325 -9.73 -10.32 9.32
C GLY A 325 -9.83 -11.17 8.04
N GLU A 326 -9.42 -10.64 6.90
CA GLU A 326 -9.47 -11.32 5.59
C GLU A 326 -8.33 -12.35 5.45
N ASP A 327 -8.60 -13.49 4.79
CA ASP A 327 -7.59 -14.50 4.42
C ASP A 327 -7.28 -14.38 2.92
N VAL A 328 -6.36 -13.46 2.59
CA VAL A 328 -6.01 -13.10 1.21
C VAL A 328 -5.02 -14.12 0.66
N ARG A 329 -5.48 -14.92 -0.31
CA ARG A 329 -4.65 -15.85 -1.06
C ARG A 329 -4.14 -15.22 -2.34
N VAL A 330 -2.84 -15.33 -2.58
CA VAL A 330 -2.15 -14.88 -3.78
C VAL A 330 -1.46 -16.08 -4.43
N ASP A 331 -1.94 -16.48 -5.60
CA ASP A 331 -1.34 -17.52 -6.44
C ASP A 331 -0.46 -16.87 -7.53
N ILE A 332 0.81 -17.27 -7.62
CA ILE A 332 1.81 -16.69 -8.54
C ILE A 332 2.47 -17.81 -9.35
N GLU A 333 2.25 -17.80 -10.67
CA GLU A 333 2.97 -18.67 -11.60
C GLU A 333 4.31 -18.00 -11.98
N LEU A 334 5.40 -18.76 -11.91
CA LEU A 334 6.76 -18.26 -12.17
C LEU A 334 7.25 -18.72 -13.54
N GLU A 335 7.63 -17.78 -14.39
CA GLU A 335 8.23 -18.06 -15.70
C GLU A 335 9.75 -18.29 -15.57
N ARG A 336 10.28 -19.30 -16.25
CA ARG A 336 11.74 -19.55 -16.30
C ARG A 336 12.43 -18.50 -17.17
N VAL A 337 13.44 -17.82 -16.65
CA VAL A 337 14.25 -16.85 -17.43
C VAL A 337 14.89 -17.55 -18.63
N SER A 338 14.89 -16.98 -19.84
CA SER A 338 15.42 -17.66 -21.05
C SER A 338 16.96 -17.75 -21.14
N PHE A 339 17.67 -17.23 -20.15
CA PHE A 339 19.12 -17.03 -20.14
C PHE A 339 19.80 -17.73 -18.96
N GLY A 340 21.10 -17.97 -19.07
CA GLY A 340 22.01 -18.25 -17.95
C GLY A 340 22.97 -17.09 -17.74
N ARG A 341 23.59 -17.01 -16.56
CA ARG A 341 24.53 -15.94 -16.22
C ARG A 341 25.97 -16.45 -16.29
N VAL A 342 26.79 -15.86 -17.14
CA VAL A 342 28.20 -16.25 -17.25
C VAL A 342 29.08 -15.28 -16.47
N ARG A 343 29.91 -15.81 -15.56
CA ARG A 343 30.91 -15.04 -14.80
C ARG A 343 32.31 -15.51 -15.19
N ILE A 344 33.09 -14.65 -15.83
CA ILE A 344 34.43 -14.95 -16.31
C ILE A 344 35.48 -14.19 -15.50
N LEU A 345 36.36 -14.94 -14.85
CA LEU A 345 37.53 -14.45 -14.14
C LEU A 345 38.80 -14.91 -14.87
N GLY A 346 39.90 -14.17 -14.71
CA GLY A 346 41.16 -14.59 -15.29
C GLY A 346 42.37 -13.82 -14.80
N ASN A 347 43.56 -14.31 -15.17
CA ASN A 347 44.85 -13.76 -14.73
C ASN A 347 45.22 -12.41 -15.36
N ILE A 348 44.51 -11.97 -16.41
CA ILE A 348 44.71 -10.69 -17.09
C ILE A 348 43.42 -9.88 -16.97
N ALA A 349 43.44 -8.84 -16.13
CA ALA A 349 42.36 -7.86 -16.07
C ALA A 349 42.33 -7.03 -17.36
N GLY A 350 41.14 -6.67 -17.84
CA GLY A 350 40.95 -5.97 -19.11
C GLY A 350 41.01 -6.86 -20.36
N ALA A 351 41.28 -8.17 -20.23
CA ALA A 351 41.21 -9.10 -21.36
C ALA A 351 39.81 -9.10 -21.98
N ALA A 352 39.72 -8.95 -23.30
CA ALA A 352 38.46 -8.82 -24.01
C ALA A 352 37.70 -10.15 -24.04
N VAL A 353 36.40 -10.08 -23.72
CA VAL A 353 35.47 -11.22 -23.75
C VAL A 353 34.57 -11.09 -24.96
N HIS A 354 34.47 -12.17 -25.73
CA HIS A 354 33.57 -12.30 -26.86
C HIS A 354 32.68 -13.54 -26.71
N VAL A 355 31.44 -13.43 -27.17
CA VAL A 355 30.44 -14.51 -27.22
C VAL A 355 29.99 -14.59 -28.67
N ASP A 356 30.17 -15.76 -29.30
CA ASP A 356 29.87 -16.02 -30.72
C ASP A 356 30.52 -15.03 -31.72
N GLY A 357 31.60 -14.37 -31.28
CA GLY A 357 32.34 -13.37 -32.04
C GLY A 357 31.99 -11.91 -31.69
N GLU A 358 30.88 -11.66 -31.01
CA GLU A 358 30.51 -10.31 -30.55
C GLU A 358 31.19 -9.97 -29.21
N ARG A 359 31.70 -8.73 -29.08
CA ARG A 359 32.44 -8.28 -27.90
C ARG A 359 31.50 -7.83 -26.78
N VAL A 360 31.20 -8.73 -25.85
CA VAL A 360 30.28 -8.47 -24.72
C VAL A 360 30.93 -7.75 -23.54
N GLY A 361 32.26 -7.78 -23.38
CA GLY A 361 32.89 -7.16 -22.20
C GLY A 361 34.40 -7.38 -22.06
N GLN A 362 34.87 -7.30 -20.83
CA GLN A 362 36.28 -7.49 -20.43
C GLN A 362 36.36 -8.21 -19.08
N VAL A 363 37.42 -8.97 -18.83
CA VAL A 363 37.67 -9.67 -17.56
C VAL A 363 38.00 -8.67 -16.42
N PRO A 364 37.38 -8.78 -15.23
CA PRO A 364 36.31 -9.71 -14.85
C PRO A 364 34.98 -9.33 -15.52
N TYR A 365 34.33 -10.31 -16.14
CA TYR A 365 33.06 -10.13 -16.85
C TYR A 365 31.94 -10.88 -16.13
N GLU A 366 30.76 -10.28 -16.08
CA GLU A 366 29.53 -10.93 -15.66
C GLU A 366 28.39 -10.41 -16.54
N GLY A 367 27.58 -11.32 -17.09
CA GLY A 367 26.47 -10.96 -17.95
C GLY A 367 25.53 -12.12 -18.22
N ASP A 368 24.31 -11.79 -18.63
CA ASP A 368 23.26 -12.73 -18.97
C ASP A 368 23.36 -13.08 -20.46
N ILE A 369 23.35 -14.38 -20.78
CA ILE A 369 23.51 -14.95 -22.12
C ILE A 369 22.39 -15.98 -22.33
N GLU A 370 21.77 -16.01 -23.51
CA GLU A 370 20.69 -16.97 -23.81
C GLU A 370 21.08 -18.43 -23.50
N ALA A 371 20.10 -19.26 -23.14
CA ALA A 371 20.34 -20.66 -22.87
C ALA A 371 20.58 -21.43 -24.19
N GLY A 372 21.74 -22.11 -24.31
CA GLY A 372 22.17 -22.73 -25.55
C GLY A 372 23.67 -23.04 -25.59
N GLU A 373 24.19 -23.48 -26.73
CA GLU A 373 25.64 -23.61 -26.92
C GLU A 373 26.22 -22.30 -27.46
N HIS A 374 27.14 -21.68 -26.69
CA HIS A 374 27.77 -20.42 -27.05
C HIS A 374 29.29 -20.57 -27.11
N ARG A 375 29.94 -20.04 -28.15
CA ARG A 375 31.41 -20.00 -28.28
C ARG A 375 31.94 -18.78 -27.52
N ILE A 376 32.47 -19.03 -26.34
CA ILE A 376 33.13 -18.00 -25.52
C ILE A 376 34.59 -17.90 -25.94
N THR A 377 35.08 -16.67 -26.15
CA THR A 377 36.48 -16.40 -26.49
C THR A 377 37.02 -15.27 -25.62
N VAL A 378 38.16 -15.49 -24.98
CA VAL A 378 38.83 -14.51 -24.11
C VAL A 378 40.26 -14.29 -24.59
N GLY A 379 40.59 -13.03 -24.87
CA GLY A 379 41.85 -12.66 -25.51
C GLY A 379 42.46 -11.36 -24.96
N ALA A 380 43.77 -11.23 -25.10
CA ALA A 380 44.51 -10.03 -24.67
C ALA A 380 45.77 -9.84 -25.53
N GLU A 381 46.21 -8.58 -25.68
CA GLU A 381 47.40 -8.27 -26.49
C GLU A 381 48.65 -9.00 -25.96
N GLY A 382 49.40 -9.63 -26.87
CA GLY A 382 50.59 -10.41 -26.53
C GLY A 382 50.32 -11.75 -25.83
N MET A 383 49.04 -12.15 -25.68
CA MET A 383 48.63 -13.43 -25.11
C MET A 383 48.06 -14.35 -26.20
N LYS A 384 48.00 -15.65 -25.93
CA LYS A 384 47.21 -16.61 -26.70
C LYS A 384 45.75 -16.48 -26.27
N ASP A 385 44.82 -16.38 -27.22
CA ASP A 385 43.40 -16.42 -26.91
C ASP A 385 42.99 -17.82 -26.42
N TRP A 386 42.04 -17.87 -25.49
CA TRP A 386 41.31 -19.10 -25.16
C TRP A 386 39.93 -19.04 -25.80
N SER A 387 39.47 -20.15 -26.40
CA SER A 387 38.15 -20.23 -27.04
C SER A 387 37.56 -21.62 -26.84
N GLN A 388 36.34 -21.70 -26.32
CA GLN A 388 35.63 -22.95 -26.07
C GLN A 388 34.11 -22.77 -26.25
N THR A 389 33.43 -23.79 -26.77
CA THR A 389 31.96 -23.85 -26.72
C THR A 389 31.52 -24.26 -25.32
N VAL A 390 30.64 -23.48 -24.71
CA VAL A 390 30.10 -23.70 -23.37
C VAL A 390 28.58 -23.75 -23.46
N THR A 391 27.98 -24.78 -22.86
CA THR A 391 26.52 -24.92 -22.76
C THR A 391 26.01 -24.03 -21.64
N ILE A 392 25.28 -22.98 -21.99
CA ILE A 392 24.63 -22.05 -21.08
C ILE A 392 23.31 -22.65 -20.62
N THR A 393 23.23 -23.01 -19.33
CA THR A 393 22.01 -23.58 -18.75
C THR A 393 21.11 -22.47 -18.24
N GLN A 394 19.84 -22.58 -18.61
CA GLN A 394 18.76 -21.70 -18.20
C GLN A 394 18.72 -21.49 -16.68
N GLY A 395 18.80 -20.23 -16.23
CA GLY A 395 18.64 -19.87 -14.82
C GLY A 395 19.84 -20.14 -13.90
N GLN A 396 20.98 -20.57 -14.44
CA GLN A 396 22.16 -20.93 -13.66
C GLN A 396 23.33 -19.97 -13.90
N ILE A 397 24.19 -19.83 -12.89
CA ILE A 397 25.46 -19.13 -12.99
C ILE A 397 26.54 -20.13 -13.45
N ILE A 398 27.30 -19.76 -14.47
CA ILE A 398 28.42 -20.54 -15.01
C ILE A 398 29.73 -19.80 -14.74
N PRO A 399 30.50 -20.22 -13.73
CA PRO A 399 31.82 -19.68 -13.47
C PRO A 399 32.83 -20.23 -14.49
N ILE A 400 33.62 -19.33 -15.07
CA ILE A 400 34.74 -19.68 -15.95
C ILE A 400 36.00 -18.99 -15.43
N GLN A 401 37.02 -19.79 -15.11
CA GLN A 401 38.34 -19.27 -14.71
C GLN A 401 39.34 -19.50 -15.83
N VAL A 402 39.67 -18.44 -16.56
CA VAL A 402 40.59 -18.44 -17.71
C VAL A 402 42.01 -18.11 -17.27
N ARG A 403 42.98 -18.87 -17.76
CA ARG A 403 44.41 -18.60 -17.61
C ARG A 403 45.06 -18.41 -18.97
N LEU A 404 45.12 -17.15 -19.40
CA LEU A 404 45.81 -16.77 -20.62
C LEU A 404 47.32 -17.00 -20.47
N ARG A 405 47.94 -17.60 -21.49
CA ARG A 405 49.39 -17.80 -21.60
C ARG A 405 49.98 -16.81 -22.63
N PRO A 406 51.23 -16.33 -22.46
CA PRO A 406 51.86 -15.44 -23.43
C PRO A 406 51.96 -16.05 -24.83
N ALA A 407 51.71 -15.25 -25.86
CA ALA A 407 52.01 -15.61 -27.24
C ALA A 407 53.52 -15.51 -27.51
N MET A 408 54.04 -16.39 -28.38
CA MET A 408 55.47 -16.39 -28.69
C MET A 408 55.87 -15.14 -29.50
N ASN A 409 56.80 -14.34 -28.97
CA ASN A 409 57.39 -13.23 -29.70
C ASN A 409 58.18 -13.76 -30.93
N ARG A 410 57.74 -13.39 -32.14
CA ARG A 410 58.35 -13.81 -33.41
C ARG A 410 59.60 -13.02 -33.83
N GLY A 411 60.09 -12.10 -32.99
CA GLY A 411 61.28 -11.28 -33.29
C GLY A 411 62.54 -12.09 -33.66
N GLY A 412 62.78 -13.23 -33.03
CA GLY A 412 63.89 -14.12 -33.39
C GLY A 412 63.75 -14.75 -34.79
N ALA A 413 62.52 -15.07 -35.20
CA ALA A 413 62.21 -15.60 -36.53
C ALA A 413 62.48 -14.52 -37.61
N TRP A 414 62.05 -13.28 -37.36
CA TRP A 414 62.31 -12.12 -38.21
C TRP A 414 63.80 -11.76 -38.30
N ALA A 415 64.54 -11.74 -37.19
CA ALA A 415 65.99 -11.49 -37.21
C ALA A 415 66.73 -12.55 -38.05
N THR A 416 66.32 -13.81 -37.93
CA THR A 416 66.87 -14.92 -38.73
C THR A 416 66.53 -14.77 -40.22
N ALA A 417 65.29 -14.38 -40.55
CA ALA A 417 64.86 -14.10 -41.93
C ALA A 417 65.71 -12.99 -42.56
N THR A 418 65.84 -11.85 -41.88
CA THR A 418 66.61 -10.70 -42.34
C THR A 418 68.07 -11.06 -42.59
N MET A 419 68.72 -11.81 -41.68
CA MET A 419 70.08 -12.28 -41.89
C MET A 419 70.18 -13.23 -43.11
N GLY A 420 69.19 -14.11 -43.30
CA GLY A 420 69.12 -14.96 -44.50
C GLY A 420 69.03 -14.16 -45.79
N VAL A 421 68.15 -13.15 -45.84
CA VAL A 421 68.00 -12.24 -46.99
C VAL A 421 69.28 -11.44 -47.26
N LEU A 422 69.94 -10.91 -46.22
CA LEU A 422 71.21 -10.19 -46.35
C LEU A 422 72.32 -11.08 -46.89
N MET A 423 72.40 -12.34 -46.44
CA MET A 423 73.36 -13.33 -46.96
C MET A 423 73.09 -13.66 -48.42
N ILE A 424 71.83 -13.87 -48.82
CA ILE A 424 71.46 -14.08 -50.24
C ILE A 424 71.84 -12.86 -51.08
N GLY A 425 71.52 -11.64 -50.62
CA GLY A 425 71.85 -10.39 -51.32
C GLY A 425 73.37 -10.17 -51.48
N GLY A 426 74.15 -10.43 -50.42
CA GLY A 426 75.60 -10.43 -50.48
C GLY A 426 76.15 -11.50 -51.43
N GLY A 427 75.53 -12.68 -51.47
CA GLY A 427 75.83 -13.75 -52.42
C GLY A 427 75.62 -13.33 -53.88
N VAL A 428 74.50 -12.67 -54.19
CA VAL A 428 74.22 -12.10 -55.51
C VAL A 428 75.26 -11.04 -55.88
N ALA A 429 75.58 -10.11 -54.96
CA ALA A 429 76.55 -9.05 -55.21
C ALA A 429 77.96 -9.60 -55.51
N LEU A 430 78.43 -10.57 -54.70
CA LEU A 430 79.70 -11.27 -54.94
C LEU A 430 79.67 -12.09 -56.23
N GLY A 431 78.53 -12.69 -56.58
CA GLY A 431 78.33 -13.41 -57.84
C GLY A 431 78.47 -12.50 -59.06
N VAL A 432 77.83 -11.32 -59.04
CA VAL A 432 77.95 -10.30 -60.10
C VAL A 432 79.39 -9.80 -60.22
N LEU A 433 80.05 -9.46 -59.09
CA LEU A 433 81.46 -9.06 -59.09
C LEU A 433 82.38 -10.16 -59.63
N SER A 434 82.12 -11.42 -59.29
CA SER A 434 82.85 -12.57 -59.83
C SER A 434 82.67 -12.71 -61.34
N ASN A 435 81.44 -12.56 -61.85
CA ASN A 435 81.14 -12.70 -63.28
C ASN A 435 81.76 -11.58 -64.13
N ASN A 436 81.73 -10.34 -63.63
CA ASN A 436 82.38 -9.20 -64.27
C ASN A 436 83.91 -9.41 -64.32
N LEU A 437 84.52 -9.78 -63.19
CA LEU A 437 85.96 -10.02 -63.11
C LEU A 437 86.40 -11.23 -63.94
N GLU A 438 85.57 -12.27 -64.05
CA GLU A 438 85.81 -13.40 -64.95
C GLU A 438 85.77 -12.96 -66.42
N THR A 439 84.89 -12.03 -66.79
CA THR A 439 84.83 -11.46 -68.14
C THR A 439 86.10 -10.67 -68.46
N ASP A 440 86.58 -9.83 -67.54
CA ASP A 440 87.85 -9.09 -67.68
C ASP A 440 89.05 -10.03 -67.81
N LEU A 441 89.10 -11.08 -66.99
CA LEU A 441 90.17 -12.08 -67.01
C LEU A 441 90.18 -12.90 -68.31
N ARG A 442 89.00 -13.25 -68.86
CA ARG A 442 88.86 -13.89 -70.18
C ARG A 442 89.37 -12.97 -71.28
N ALA A 443 89.02 -11.67 -71.25
CA ALA A 443 89.51 -10.69 -72.21
C ALA A 443 91.05 -10.53 -72.16
N ALA A 444 91.63 -10.39 -70.96
CA ALA A 444 93.08 -10.28 -70.77
C ALA A 444 93.83 -11.55 -71.22
N ARG A 445 93.27 -12.74 -70.96
CA ARG A 445 93.82 -14.01 -71.46
C ARG A 445 93.82 -14.06 -72.99
N ASN A 446 92.72 -13.68 -73.63
CA ASN A 446 92.60 -13.68 -75.08
C ASN A 446 93.53 -12.67 -75.75
N ALA A 447 93.85 -11.56 -75.06
CA ALA A 447 94.84 -10.58 -75.48
C ALA A 447 96.30 -10.97 -75.20
N GLY A 448 96.55 -12.10 -74.53
CA GLY A 448 97.90 -12.54 -74.16
C GLY A 448 98.57 -11.69 -73.06
N THR A 449 97.83 -10.85 -72.34
CA THR A 449 98.35 -9.92 -71.33
C THR A 449 98.16 -10.37 -69.88
N LEU A 450 97.56 -11.56 -69.68
CA LEU A 450 97.33 -12.12 -68.35
C LEU A 450 98.57 -12.88 -67.85
N SER A 451 99.12 -12.44 -66.72
CA SER A 451 100.15 -13.20 -65.98
C SER A 451 99.52 -14.27 -65.08
N ASP A 452 100.24 -15.36 -64.84
CA ASP A 452 99.80 -16.42 -63.92
C ASP A 452 99.69 -15.93 -62.47
N ASP A 453 100.50 -14.94 -62.09
CA ASP A 453 100.51 -14.30 -60.76
C ASP A 453 99.55 -13.08 -60.66
N ASP A 454 98.63 -12.89 -61.61
CA ASP A 454 97.69 -11.76 -61.57
C ASP A 454 96.76 -11.82 -60.33
N PRO A 455 96.78 -10.83 -59.43
CA PRO A 455 95.99 -10.86 -58.19
C PRO A 455 94.47 -10.90 -58.41
N ARG A 456 93.99 -10.56 -59.62
CA ARG A 456 92.59 -10.70 -60.01
C ARG A 456 92.14 -12.17 -60.03
N LEU A 457 93.02 -13.12 -60.34
CA LEU A 457 92.72 -14.56 -60.35
C LEU A 457 92.34 -15.05 -58.94
N LEU A 458 93.10 -14.64 -57.92
CA LEU A 458 92.80 -14.95 -56.52
C LEU A 458 91.49 -14.27 -56.07
N ARG A 459 91.33 -12.98 -56.40
CA ARG A 459 90.12 -12.21 -56.05
C ARG A 459 88.84 -12.82 -56.63
N GLY A 460 88.86 -13.24 -57.89
CA GLY A 460 87.72 -13.92 -58.54
C GLY A 460 87.37 -15.25 -57.88
N ARG A 461 88.37 -16.06 -57.50
CA ARG A 461 88.14 -17.29 -56.72
C ARG A 461 87.49 -16.99 -55.37
N ILE A 462 87.97 -15.96 -54.64
CA ILE A 462 87.41 -15.54 -53.36
C ILE A 462 85.94 -15.09 -53.53
N TYR A 463 85.63 -14.26 -54.54
CA TYR A 463 84.26 -13.81 -54.79
C TYR A 463 83.31 -14.97 -55.11
N ARG A 464 83.72 -15.93 -55.96
CA ARG A 464 82.90 -17.11 -56.29
C ARG A 464 82.67 -18.02 -55.08
N ILE A 465 83.71 -18.27 -54.26
CA ILE A 465 83.59 -19.07 -53.04
C ILE A 465 82.69 -18.36 -52.02
N GLY A 466 82.89 -17.05 -51.84
CA GLY A 466 82.06 -16.23 -50.95
C GLY A 466 80.59 -16.19 -51.38
N ALA A 467 80.31 -16.07 -52.69
CA ALA A 467 78.95 -16.12 -53.21
C ALA A 467 78.25 -17.45 -52.90
N ASN A 468 78.90 -18.58 -53.18
CA ASN A 468 78.36 -19.92 -52.89
C ASN A 468 78.14 -20.14 -51.39
N ALA A 469 79.08 -19.71 -50.55
CA ALA A 469 78.95 -19.79 -49.09
C ALA A 469 77.77 -18.93 -48.59
N ALA A 470 77.63 -17.72 -49.10
CA ALA A 470 76.55 -16.80 -48.73
C ALA A 470 75.16 -17.32 -49.14
N PHE A 471 75.02 -17.92 -50.33
CA PHE A 471 73.78 -18.61 -50.72
C PHE A 471 73.46 -19.82 -49.83
N GLY A 472 74.47 -20.65 -49.50
CA GLY A 472 74.29 -21.80 -48.62
C GLY A 472 73.85 -21.41 -47.21
N ILE A 473 74.52 -20.42 -46.61
CA ILE A 473 74.16 -19.87 -45.30
C ILE A 473 72.77 -19.22 -45.36
N GLY A 474 72.48 -18.42 -46.39
CA GLY A 474 71.19 -17.76 -46.57
C GLY A 474 70.02 -18.73 -46.68
N GLY A 475 70.18 -19.83 -47.43
CA GLY A 475 69.18 -20.89 -47.53
C GLY A 475 68.91 -21.62 -46.20
N LEU A 476 69.98 -21.94 -45.45
CA LEU A 476 69.84 -22.55 -44.11
C LEU A 476 69.15 -21.63 -43.11
N LEU A 477 69.48 -20.33 -43.12
CA LEU A 477 68.80 -19.32 -42.28
C LEU A 477 67.33 -19.14 -42.69
N GLY A 478 67.01 -19.22 -43.99
CA GLY A 478 65.62 -19.23 -44.47
C GLY A 478 64.81 -20.39 -43.90
N LEU A 479 65.33 -21.63 -44.00
CA LEU A 479 64.68 -22.82 -43.42
C LEU A 479 64.54 -22.73 -41.89
N LEU A 480 65.57 -22.24 -41.19
CA LEU A 480 65.54 -22.05 -39.74
C LEU A 480 64.50 -20.99 -39.32
N SER A 481 64.37 -19.91 -40.09
CA SER A 481 63.36 -18.88 -39.85
C SER A 481 61.94 -19.42 -40.02
N ILE A 482 61.66 -20.18 -41.09
CA ILE A 482 60.36 -20.85 -41.30
C ILE A 482 60.03 -21.76 -40.10
N TRP A 483 61.01 -22.53 -39.62
CA TRP A 483 60.83 -23.37 -38.43
C TRP A 483 60.54 -22.55 -37.16
N TYR A 484 61.19 -21.40 -36.95
CA TYR A 484 60.88 -20.49 -35.85
C TYR A 484 59.51 -19.79 -35.96
N PHE A 485 58.94 -19.67 -37.16
CA PHE A 485 57.56 -19.20 -37.33
C PHE A 485 56.52 -20.29 -37.05
N LEU A 486 56.78 -21.54 -37.48
CA LEU A 486 55.85 -22.65 -37.31
C LEU A 486 55.87 -23.27 -35.90
N ARG A 487 57.03 -23.30 -35.24
CA ARG A 487 57.14 -23.85 -33.89
C ARG A 487 56.58 -22.88 -32.86
N ASP A 488 55.66 -23.36 -32.03
CA ASP A 488 55.32 -22.73 -30.75
C ASP A 488 55.61 -23.73 -29.62
N PRO A 489 56.59 -23.48 -28.74
CA PRO A 489 56.91 -24.36 -27.62
C PRO A 489 56.14 -24.00 -26.34
N LEU A 490 55.33 -22.96 -26.33
CA LEU A 490 54.59 -22.50 -25.14
C LEU A 490 53.25 -23.24 -25.03
N PRO A 491 52.80 -23.61 -23.81
CA PRO A 491 51.47 -24.17 -23.62
C PRO A 491 50.40 -23.18 -24.09
N ASP A 492 49.25 -23.72 -24.50
CA ASP A 492 48.09 -22.92 -24.88
C ASP A 492 47.38 -22.34 -23.66
N SER A 493 46.53 -21.34 -23.90
CA SER A 493 45.65 -20.79 -22.87
C SER A 493 44.59 -21.82 -22.47
N GLU A 494 44.38 -21.94 -21.17
CA GLU A 494 43.53 -22.96 -20.55
C GLU A 494 42.43 -22.29 -19.73
N ALA A 495 41.31 -22.97 -19.50
CA ALA A 495 40.30 -22.51 -18.56
C ALA A 495 39.61 -23.68 -17.88
N ASN A 496 39.14 -23.43 -16.66
CA ASN A 496 38.20 -24.31 -15.98
C ASN A 496 36.80 -23.70 -16.11
N VAL A 497 35.92 -24.39 -16.82
CA VAL A 497 34.47 -24.15 -16.75
C VAL A 497 33.97 -24.99 -15.57
N PHE A 498 33.41 -24.34 -14.56
CA PHE A 498 32.88 -25.02 -13.39
C PHE A 498 31.47 -25.51 -13.65
N GLU A 499 31.01 -26.47 -12.85
CA GLU A 499 29.61 -26.92 -12.90
C GLU A 499 28.66 -25.72 -12.71
N PRO A 500 27.61 -25.58 -13.54
CA PRO A 500 26.59 -24.58 -13.33
C PRO A 500 26.00 -24.68 -11.92
N ARG A 501 25.87 -23.54 -11.25
CA ARG A 501 25.21 -23.46 -9.94
C ARG A 501 23.96 -22.62 -10.06
N ASP A 502 22.94 -23.00 -9.29
CA ASP A 502 21.74 -22.18 -9.13
C ASP A 502 22.12 -20.78 -8.62
N TRP A 503 21.33 -19.78 -9.00
CA TRP A 503 21.63 -18.35 -8.85
C TRP A 503 21.80 -17.83 -7.41
N THR A 504 21.76 -18.70 -6.40
CA THR A 504 21.63 -18.36 -4.99
C THR A 504 22.91 -17.69 -4.50
N VAL A 505 22.86 -16.37 -4.35
CA VAL A 505 23.88 -15.65 -3.58
C VAL A 505 23.77 -16.12 -2.14
N VAL A 506 24.74 -16.91 -1.67
CA VAL A 506 24.87 -17.24 -0.26
C VAL A 506 25.70 -16.14 0.41
N PRO A 507 25.11 -15.23 1.21
CA PRO A 507 25.87 -14.24 1.94
C PRO A 507 26.70 -14.93 3.04
N HIS A 508 28.02 -14.91 2.91
CA HIS A 508 28.92 -15.40 3.94
C HIS A 508 29.17 -14.31 4.99
N PHE A 509 28.44 -14.37 6.10
CA PHE A 509 28.69 -13.52 7.27
C PHE A 509 29.96 -13.97 8.00
N ASN A 510 31.05 -13.21 7.85
CA ASN A 510 32.32 -13.51 8.51
C ASN A 510 32.36 -12.94 9.95
N PHE A 511 31.85 -13.71 10.91
CA PHE A 511 31.80 -13.33 12.33
C PHE A 511 33.17 -13.27 13.04
N ALA A 512 34.29 -13.47 12.34
CA ALA A 512 35.63 -13.38 12.93
C ALA A 512 36.11 -11.93 13.13
N ASP A 513 35.56 -10.95 12.39
CA ASP A 513 35.92 -9.54 12.52
C ASP A 513 35.02 -8.83 13.54
N ARG A 514 35.62 -8.34 14.64
CA ARG A 514 34.91 -7.63 15.72
C ARG A 514 34.69 -6.14 15.43
N SER A 515 35.02 -5.65 14.25
CA SER A 515 34.90 -4.22 13.89
C SER A 515 33.48 -3.76 13.52
N GLY A 516 32.50 -4.66 13.44
CA GLY A 516 31.09 -4.31 13.26
C GLY A 516 30.68 -3.89 11.85
N GLY A 517 31.60 -3.92 10.88
CA GLY A 517 31.28 -3.78 9.46
C GLY A 517 30.91 -5.13 8.86
N ALA A 518 29.67 -5.28 8.38
CA ALA A 518 29.28 -6.43 7.56
C ALA A 518 29.96 -6.34 6.19
N GLN A 519 31.14 -6.94 6.04
CA GLN A 519 31.75 -7.10 4.71
C GLN A 519 31.03 -8.21 3.94
N LEU A 520 30.39 -7.83 2.83
CA LEU A 520 29.92 -8.74 1.78
C LEU A 520 31.12 -9.44 1.14
N GLN A 521 31.52 -10.58 1.73
CA GLN A 521 32.61 -11.40 1.22
C GLN A 521 32.05 -12.43 0.24
N VAL A 522 32.13 -12.13 -1.06
CA VAL A 522 31.79 -13.08 -2.13
C VAL A 522 32.93 -14.09 -2.26
N SER A 523 32.74 -15.29 -1.70
CA SER A 523 33.65 -16.44 -1.85
C SER A 523 33.16 -17.43 -2.91
N PHE A 524 34.09 -18.24 -3.43
CA PHE A 524 34.02 -19.03 -4.67
C PHE A 524 33.44 -20.44 -4.48
#